data_AF-A0A959FRZ3-F1
#
_entry.id   AF-A0A959FRZ3-F1
#
_cell.length_a   1.000
_cell.length_b   1.000
_cell.length_c   1.000
_cell.angle_alpha   90.00
_cell.angle_beta   90.00
_cell.angle_gamma   90.00
#
_symmetry.space_group_name_H-M   'P 1'
#
loop_
_entity.id
_entity.type
_entity.pdbx_description
1 polymer ?
#
loop_
_entity_poly.entity_id
_entity_poly.type
_entity_poly.pdbx_seq_one_letter_code
_entity_poly.pdbx_strand_id
1 'polypeptide(L)'
;GRLWRNYKDGKASINAFLDDYALLAQALIDLYQTTFDERYLVVARELTEYCRTHFSHEDGVFFYYTSDLDPPLVTRRLELTDNVIASSNSAMAEVLNQLGAYFYDEQYLDRAAAMLQAMLPKLQTSEMPDFYSNWAQLLLRQVYPPYEVAIVGTDWGRQRAAFRGKYLPQVWWLGGPDEGLLPLLKNKVVDGETFIYVCQNRSCRLPVQTAAEAMAQLE
;
A
#
# COMPACT_ATOMS: atom_id res chain seq x y z
N GLY A 1 -6.23 -16.39 -2.73
CA GLY A 1 -4.82 -15.99 -2.55
C GLY A 1 -3.93 -16.39 -3.72
N ARG A 2 -3.73 -17.68 -4.01
CA ARG A 2 -2.71 -18.12 -4.99
C ARG A 2 -2.93 -17.58 -6.42
N LEU A 3 -1.87 -17.02 -7.00
CA LEU A 3 -1.76 -16.52 -8.36
C LEU A 3 -0.92 -17.45 -9.26
N TRP A 4 -1.12 -17.30 -10.57
CA TRP A 4 -0.36 -17.97 -11.63
C TRP A 4 0.31 -16.92 -12.52
N ARG A 5 1.59 -17.12 -12.85
CA ARG A 5 2.36 -16.15 -13.65
C ARG A 5 2.06 -16.23 -15.14
N ASN A 6 1.67 -17.41 -15.63
CA ASN A 6 1.44 -17.62 -17.06
C ASN A 6 0.05 -18.20 -17.30
N TYR A 7 -0.67 -17.64 -18.27
CA TYR A 7 -1.93 -18.17 -18.77
C TYR A 7 -1.91 -18.20 -20.29
N LYS A 8 -1.96 -19.41 -20.85
CA LYS A 8 -1.92 -19.62 -22.30
C LYS A 8 -2.79 -20.82 -22.67
N ASP A 9 -3.55 -20.70 -23.77
CA ASP A 9 -4.39 -21.76 -24.34
C ASP A 9 -5.35 -22.40 -23.31
N GLY A 10 -5.98 -21.57 -22.48
CA GLY A 10 -6.92 -22.02 -21.44
C GLY A 10 -6.26 -22.62 -20.20
N LYS A 11 -4.92 -22.59 -20.11
CA LYS A 11 -4.15 -23.24 -19.05
C LYS A 11 -3.30 -22.22 -18.28
N ALA A 12 -3.53 -22.18 -16.96
CA ALA A 12 -2.63 -21.52 -16.03
C ALA A 12 -1.42 -22.42 -15.74
N SER A 13 -0.23 -21.84 -15.73
CA SER A 13 1.04 -22.54 -15.47
C SER A 13 2.02 -21.60 -14.79
N ILE A 14 3.01 -22.18 -14.10
CA ILE A 14 4.04 -21.46 -13.33
C ILE A 14 3.42 -20.71 -12.15
N ASN A 15 3.86 -21.06 -10.94
CA ASN A 15 3.45 -20.35 -9.75
C ASN A 15 3.95 -18.91 -9.81
N ALA A 16 3.10 -17.97 -9.39
CA ALA A 16 3.49 -16.57 -9.27
C ALA A 16 4.60 -16.41 -8.23
N PHE A 17 5.52 -15.49 -8.50
CA PHE A 17 6.59 -15.10 -7.60
C PHE A 17 6.19 -13.87 -6.79
N LEU A 18 6.99 -13.50 -5.79
CA LEU A 18 6.65 -12.41 -4.88
C LEU A 18 6.38 -11.07 -5.59
N ASP A 19 7.09 -10.78 -6.68
CA ASP A 19 6.89 -9.58 -7.50
C ASP A 19 5.47 -9.51 -8.10
N ASP A 20 4.95 -10.63 -8.61
CA ASP A 20 3.60 -10.74 -9.15
C ASP A 20 2.54 -10.37 -8.08
N TYR A 21 2.72 -10.83 -6.84
CA TYR A 21 1.81 -10.49 -5.73
C TYR A 21 1.97 -9.04 -5.29
N ALA A 22 3.21 -8.58 -5.06
CA ALA A 22 3.49 -7.25 -4.55
C ALA A 22 2.99 -6.17 -5.52
N LEU A 23 3.29 -6.30 -6.82
CA LEU A 23 2.89 -5.33 -7.83
C LEU A 23 1.40 -5.35 -8.09
N LEU A 24 0.74 -6.53 -8.05
CA LEU A 24 -0.70 -6.60 -8.17
C LEU A 24 -1.40 -5.99 -6.94
N ALA A 25 -0.93 -6.28 -5.73
CA ALA A 25 -1.46 -5.67 -4.51
C ALA A 25 -1.31 -4.14 -4.53
N GLN A 26 -0.16 -3.63 -4.96
CA GLN A 26 0.05 -2.19 -5.15
C GLN A 26 -0.97 -1.59 -6.13
N ALA A 27 -1.14 -2.22 -7.31
CA ALA A 27 -2.09 -1.75 -8.32
C ALA A 27 -3.56 -1.77 -7.81
N LEU A 28 -3.91 -2.75 -6.97
CA LEU A 28 -5.23 -2.82 -6.32
C LEU A 28 -5.42 -1.69 -5.30
N ILE A 29 -4.38 -1.35 -4.53
CA ILE A 29 -4.42 -0.18 -3.62
C ILE A 29 -4.59 1.12 -4.44
N ASP A 30 -3.92 1.25 -5.57
CA ASP A 30 -4.05 2.42 -6.45
C ASP A 30 -5.45 2.51 -7.09
N LEU A 31 -6.03 1.36 -7.48
CA LEU A 31 -7.41 1.27 -7.94
C LEU A 31 -8.39 1.69 -6.84
N TYR A 32 -8.15 1.28 -5.59
CA TYR A 32 -8.95 1.73 -4.46
C TYR A 32 -8.91 3.25 -4.33
N GLN A 33 -7.72 3.86 -4.29
CA GLN A 33 -7.59 5.33 -4.14
C GLN A 33 -8.32 6.12 -5.23
N THR A 34 -8.50 5.51 -6.40
CA THR A 34 -9.16 6.13 -7.55
C THR A 34 -10.63 5.73 -7.74
N THR A 35 -11.17 4.82 -6.95
CA THR A 35 -12.55 4.35 -7.09
C THR A 35 -13.34 4.37 -5.79
N PHE A 36 -12.65 4.29 -4.66
CA PHE A 36 -13.18 4.01 -3.33
C PHE A 36 -13.94 2.68 -3.22
N ASP A 37 -13.68 1.75 -4.14
CA ASP A 37 -14.21 0.40 -4.07
C ASP A 37 -13.31 -0.48 -3.18
N GLU A 38 -13.73 -0.66 -1.93
CA GLU A 38 -12.97 -1.38 -0.91
C GLU A 38 -12.68 -2.84 -1.26
N ARG A 39 -13.39 -3.43 -2.25
CA ARG A 39 -13.08 -4.78 -2.72
C ARG A 39 -11.63 -4.90 -3.20
N TYR A 40 -11.06 -3.85 -3.78
CA TYR A 40 -9.67 -3.87 -4.20
C TYR A 40 -8.70 -3.95 -3.00
N LEU A 41 -8.97 -3.23 -1.90
CA LEU A 41 -8.17 -3.36 -0.67
C LEU A 41 -8.31 -4.72 -0.02
N VAL A 42 -9.52 -5.30 -0.02
CA VAL A 42 -9.76 -6.65 0.50
C VAL A 42 -8.92 -7.66 -0.27
N VAL A 43 -8.95 -7.63 -1.61
CA VAL A 43 -8.14 -8.53 -2.43
C VAL A 43 -6.64 -8.28 -2.24
N ALA A 44 -6.19 -7.02 -2.16
CA ALA A 44 -4.79 -6.70 -1.88
C ALA A 44 -4.33 -7.33 -0.56
N ARG A 45 -5.14 -7.22 0.50
CA ARG A 45 -4.87 -7.84 1.80
C ARG A 45 -4.83 -9.36 1.73
N GLU A 46 -5.74 -10.00 0.99
CA GLU A 46 -5.71 -11.45 0.78
C GLU A 46 -4.43 -11.94 0.07
N LEU A 47 -3.92 -11.17 -0.90
CA LEU A 47 -2.66 -11.45 -1.57
C LEU A 47 -1.48 -11.28 -0.61
N THR A 48 -1.47 -10.21 0.18
CA THR A 48 -0.43 -9.94 1.19
C THR A 48 -0.39 -11.05 2.25
N GLU A 49 -1.54 -11.52 2.75
CA GLU A 49 -1.58 -12.64 3.70
C GLU A 49 -1.09 -13.96 3.08
N TYR A 50 -1.39 -14.20 1.81
CA TYR A 50 -0.83 -15.35 1.10
C TYR A 50 0.71 -15.28 1.05
N CYS A 51 1.28 -14.09 0.79
CA CYS A 51 2.72 -13.87 0.84
C CYS A 51 3.29 -14.06 2.25
N ARG A 52 2.63 -13.54 3.29
CA ARG A 52 3.04 -13.73 4.69
C ARG A 52 3.10 -15.21 5.06
N THR A 53 2.19 -16.01 4.56
CA THR A 53 2.13 -17.46 4.84
C THR A 53 3.20 -18.23 4.06
N HIS A 54 3.34 -17.98 2.75
CA HIS A 54 4.09 -18.88 1.87
C HIS A 54 5.47 -18.36 1.41
N PHE A 55 5.75 -17.07 1.62
CA PHE A 55 6.97 -16.43 1.14
C PHE A 55 7.83 -15.89 2.28
N SER A 56 7.39 -15.88 3.53
CA SER A 56 8.19 -15.34 4.64
C SER A 56 9.56 -16.01 4.76
N HIS A 57 10.58 -15.18 4.92
CA HIS A 57 11.94 -15.61 5.24
C HIS A 57 12.03 -16.08 6.69
N GLU A 58 12.97 -16.98 6.98
CA GLU A 58 13.19 -17.53 8.32
C GLU A 58 13.65 -16.50 9.36
N ASP A 59 14.15 -15.35 8.92
CA ASP A 59 14.48 -14.20 9.78
C ASP A 59 13.23 -13.47 10.33
N GLY A 60 12.05 -13.76 9.79
CA GLY A 60 10.78 -13.12 10.16
C GLY A 60 10.59 -11.69 9.62
N VAL A 61 11.57 -11.15 8.89
CA VAL A 61 11.57 -9.78 8.35
C VAL A 61 11.23 -9.80 6.87
N PHE A 62 12.07 -10.44 6.06
CA PHE A 62 11.95 -10.40 4.60
C PHE A 62 11.05 -11.51 4.04
N PHE A 63 10.91 -11.53 2.72
CA PHE A 63 10.22 -12.55 1.97
C PHE A 63 11.15 -13.13 0.90
N TYR A 64 11.17 -14.45 0.80
CA TYR A 64 11.71 -15.17 -0.35
C TYR A 64 11.00 -14.79 -1.65
N TYR A 65 11.71 -14.90 -2.76
CA TYR A 65 11.15 -14.67 -4.09
C TYR A 65 10.14 -15.75 -4.52
N THR A 66 10.39 -17.01 -4.12
CA THR A 66 9.57 -18.19 -4.44
C THR A 66 8.71 -18.62 -3.26
N SER A 67 7.62 -19.34 -3.52
CA SER A 67 6.76 -19.93 -2.48
C SER A 67 7.42 -21.16 -1.85
N ASP A 68 7.09 -21.44 -0.60
CA ASP A 68 7.39 -22.71 0.07
C ASP A 68 6.63 -23.93 -0.51
N LEU A 69 5.61 -23.69 -1.34
CA LEU A 69 4.88 -24.70 -2.09
C LEU A 69 5.53 -25.02 -3.46
N ASP A 70 6.56 -24.28 -3.86
CA ASP A 70 7.32 -24.56 -5.07
C ASP A 70 8.23 -25.78 -4.88
N PRO A 71 8.61 -26.49 -5.97
CA PRO A 71 9.62 -27.53 -5.88
C PRO A 71 10.89 -27.00 -5.17
N PRO A 72 11.46 -27.79 -4.24
CA PRO A 72 12.55 -27.32 -3.41
C PRO A 72 13.75 -26.90 -4.27
N LEU A 73 14.20 -25.67 -4.06
CA LEU A 73 15.44 -25.15 -4.63
C LEU A 73 16.58 -25.32 -3.62
N VAL A 74 17.81 -25.47 -4.12
CA VAL A 74 19.02 -25.56 -3.27
C VAL A 74 19.15 -24.32 -2.38
N THR A 75 18.82 -23.14 -2.92
CA THR A 75 18.73 -21.88 -2.19
C THR A 75 17.59 -21.04 -2.72
N ARG A 76 16.75 -20.53 -1.81
CA ARG A 76 15.72 -19.53 -2.12
C ARG A 76 16.35 -18.15 -2.02
N ARG A 77 16.04 -17.28 -2.98
CA ARG A 77 16.64 -15.94 -3.08
C ARG A 77 15.76 -14.88 -2.42
N LEU A 78 16.39 -13.83 -1.92
CA LEU A 78 15.76 -12.56 -1.58
C LEU A 78 16.08 -11.55 -2.69
N GLU A 79 15.08 -10.82 -3.18
CA GLU A 79 15.32 -9.65 -4.02
C GLU A 79 15.13 -8.39 -3.18
N LEU A 80 16.23 -7.69 -2.90
CA LEU A 80 16.28 -6.53 -2.01
C LEU A 80 16.75 -5.24 -2.70
N THR A 81 17.31 -5.35 -3.90
CA THR A 81 17.82 -4.22 -4.68
C THR A 81 16.89 -3.99 -5.87
N ASP A 82 16.44 -2.75 -6.04
CA ASP A 82 15.69 -2.31 -7.21
C ASP A 82 16.58 -2.43 -8.46
N ASN A 83 15.98 -2.75 -9.60
CA ASN A 83 16.68 -2.82 -10.88
C ASN A 83 15.78 -2.15 -11.95
N VAL A 84 15.53 -2.82 -13.08
CA VAL A 84 14.58 -2.35 -14.11
C VAL A 84 13.19 -2.06 -13.51
N ILE A 85 12.81 -2.81 -12.46
CA ILE A 85 11.61 -2.61 -11.66
C ILE A 85 11.98 -2.61 -10.17
N ALA A 86 11.05 -2.17 -9.32
CA ALA A 86 11.18 -2.29 -7.87
C ALA A 86 11.41 -3.74 -7.45
N SER A 87 12.25 -3.93 -6.44
CA SER A 87 12.51 -5.25 -5.86
C SER A 87 11.23 -5.83 -5.25
N SER A 88 11.09 -7.15 -5.27
CA SER A 88 9.90 -7.81 -4.71
C SER A 88 9.69 -7.47 -3.23
N ASN A 89 10.76 -7.32 -2.45
CA ASN A 89 10.66 -6.94 -1.03
C ASN A 89 10.36 -5.47 -0.81
N SER A 90 10.93 -4.54 -1.59
CA SER A 90 10.62 -3.11 -1.43
C SER A 90 9.17 -2.83 -1.78
N ALA A 91 8.67 -3.44 -2.87
CA ALA A 91 7.28 -3.31 -3.27
C ALA A 91 6.33 -3.91 -2.22
N MET A 92 6.64 -5.09 -1.67
CA MET A 92 5.84 -5.69 -0.61
C MET A 92 5.90 -4.88 0.70
N ALA A 93 7.03 -4.24 1.02
CA ALA A 93 7.16 -3.38 2.18
C ALA A 93 6.26 -2.14 2.06
N GLU A 94 6.14 -1.55 0.87
CA GLU A 94 5.21 -0.45 0.62
C GLU A 94 3.74 -0.90 0.74
N VAL A 95 3.40 -2.06 0.19
CA VAL A 95 2.06 -2.66 0.32
C VAL A 95 1.71 -2.89 1.79
N LEU A 96 2.63 -3.45 2.59
CA LEU A 96 2.44 -3.61 4.03
C LEU A 96 2.23 -2.26 4.72
N ASN A 97 3.05 -1.25 4.41
CA ASN A 97 2.93 0.08 4.98
C ASN A 97 1.54 0.71 4.69
N GLN A 98 1.09 0.66 3.44
CA GLN A 98 -0.21 1.22 3.04
C GLN A 98 -1.39 0.44 3.63
N LEU A 99 -1.40 -0.89 3.53
CA LEU A 99 -2.48 -1.70 4.10
C LEU A 99 -2.52 -1.60 5.63
N GLY A 100 -1.35 -1.54 6.27
CA GLY A 100 -1.22 -1.30 7.71
C GLY A 100 -1.86 0.03 8.11
N ALA A 101 -1.66 1.08 7.33
CA ALA A 101 -2.31 2.37 7.56
C ALA A 101 -3.82 2.33 7.30
N TYR A 102 -4.28 1.78 6.17
CA TYR A 102 -5.71 1.72 5.87
C TYR A 102 -6.51 0.91 6.88
N PHE A 103 -5.96 -0.21 7.36
CA PHE A 103 -6.66 -1.13 8.27
C PHE A 103 -6.27 -0.96 9.75
N TYR A 104 -5.38 -0.02 10.08
CA TYR A 104 -4.74 0.10 11.41
C TYR A 104 -4.14 -1.24 11.89
N ASP A 105 -3.48 -1.97 10.99
CA ASP A 105 -2.85 -3.26 11.27
C ASP A 105 -1.38 -3.06 11.66
N GLU A 106 -1.12 -3.05 12.98
CA GLU A 106 0.24 -2.84 13.52
C GLU A 106 1.21 -3.93 13.06
N GLN A 107 0.76 -5.16 12.82
CA GLN A 107 1.67 -6.23 12.36
C GLN A 107 2.24 -5.95 10.97
N TYR A 108 1.49 -5.22 10.15
CA TYR A 108 1.94 -4.82 8.82
C TYR A 108 2.90 -3.64 8.91
N LEU A 109 2.54 -2.63 9.71
CA LEU A 109 3.37 -1.46 9.96
C LEU A 109 4.72 -1.84 10.58
N ASP A 110 4.71 -2.70 11.60
CA ASP A 110 5.92 -3.18 12.28
C ASP A 110 6.83 -3.96 11.33
N ARG A 111 6.26 -4.83 10.48
CA ARG A 111 7.06 -5.58 9.51
C ARG A 111 7.64 -4.68 8.42
N ALA A 112 6.87 -3.72 7.90
CA ALA A 112 7.37 -2.75 6.93
C ALA A 112 8.51 -1.90 7.52
N ALA A 113 8.37 -1.46 8.78
CA ALA A 113 9.41 -0.75 9.52
C ALA A 113 10.66 -1.62 9.73
N ALA A 114 10.52 -2.88 10.13
CA ALA A 114 11.63 -3.80 10.30
C ALA A 114 12.38 -4.06 8.97
N MET A 115 11.65 -4.24 7.87
CA MET A 115 12.23 -4.40 6.53
C MET A 115 13.03 -3.16 6.14
N LEU A 116 12.49 -1.97 6.36
CA LEU A 116 13.20 -0.72 6.07
C LEU A 116 14.44 -0.55 6.96
N GLN A 117 14.33 -0.82 8.26
CA GLN A 117 15.45 -0.73 9.21
C GLN A 117 16.62 -1.63 8.80
N ALA A 118 16.34 -2.86 8.36
CA ALA A 118 17.35 -3.77 7.84
C ALA A 118 18.03 -3.26 6.57
N MET A 119 17.36 -2.40 5.79
CA MET A 119 17.88 -1.78 4.57
C MET A 119 18.60 -0.44 4.80
N LEU A 120 18.43 0.21 5.95
CA LEU A 120 19.05 1.52 6.25
C LEU A 120 20.57 1.54 6.06
N PRO A 121 21.36 0.53 6.51
CA PRO A 121 22.81 0.55 6.29
C PRO A 121 23.17 0.60 4.80
N LYS A 122 22.42 -0.12 3.95
CA LYS A 122 22.63 -0.11 2.50
C LYS A 122 22.26 1.24 1.88
N LEU A 123 21.12 1.81 2.29
CA LEU A 123 20.68 3.14 1.85
C LEU A 123 21.69 4.25 2.19
N GLN A 124 22.33 4.17 3.36
CA GLN A 124 23.25 5.21 3.85
C GLN A 124 24.66 5.11 3.26
N THR A 125 25.12 3.90 2.95
CA THR A 125 26.53 3.66 2.61
C THR A 125 26.76 3.27 1.16
N SER A 126 25.70 2.96 0.40
CA SER A 126 25.84 2.57 -0.99
C SER A 126 26.25 3.74 -1.89
N GLU A 127 27.26 3.50 -2.72
CA GLU A 127 27.65 4.40 -3.81
C GLU A 127 26.67 4.34 -5.01
N MET A 128 25.66 3.46 -4.96
CA MET A 128 24.63 3.27 -5.99
C MET A 128 23.22 3.39 -5.41
N PRO A 129 22.80 4.61 -4.98
CA PRO A 129 21.51 4.83 -4.31
C PRO A 129 20.30 4.56 -5.22
N ASP A 130 20.49 4.55 -6.53
CA ASP A 130 19.47 4.24 -7.53
C ASP A 130 18.90 2.83 -7.40
N PHE A 131 19.69 1.86 -6.95
CA PHE A 131 19.27 0.48 -6.65
C PHE A 131 18.40 0.34 -5.39
N TYR A 132 18.06 1.46 -4.73
CA TYR A 132 17.24 1.47 -3.52
C TYR A 132 16.19 2.57 -3.53
N SER A 133 15.82 3.06 -4.72
CA SER A 133 14.87 4.16 -4.91
C SER A 133 13.50 3.89 -4.27
N ASN A 134 13.00 2.65 -4.33
CA ASN A 134 11.70 2.28 -3.76
C ASN A 134 11.77 2.19 -2.23
N TRP A 135 12.88 1.69 -1.68
CA TRP A 135 13.17 1.76 -0.24
C TRP A 135 13.29 3.20 0.27
N ALA A 136 13.94 4.08 -0.51
CA ALA A 136 14.03 5.50 -0.18
C ALA A 136 12.66 6.18 -0.17
N GLN A 137 11.73 5.78 -1.05
CA GLN A 137 10.35 6.25 -0.99
C GLN A 137 9.64 5.80 0.28
N LEU A 138 9.79 4.53 0.68
CA LEU A 138 9.24 4.03 1.95
C LEU A 138 9.83 4.79 3.15
N LEU A 139 11.15 5.07 3.12
CA LEU A 139 11.80 5.91 4.13
C LEU A 139 11.18 7.30 4.21
N LEU A 140 10.97 7.95 3.06
CA LEU A 140 10.33 9.27 3.01
C LEU A 140 8.93 9.23 3.61
N ARG A 141 8.14 8.18 3.35
CA ARG A 141 6.80 8.02 3.93
C ARG A 141 6.82 7.76 5.43
N GLN A 142 7.87 7.13 5.98
CA GLN A 142 8.00 6.95 7.43
C GLN A 142 8.46 8.24 8.13
N VAL A 143 9.38 8.98 7.53
CA VAL A 143 9.88 10.26 8.08
C VAL A 143 8.85 11.38 7.94
N TYR A 144 8.14 11.39 6.82
CA TYR A 144 7.06 12.33 6.50
C TYR A 144 5.77 11.54 6.23
N PRO A 145 5.04 11.14 7.28
CA PRO A 145 3.80 10.36 7.16
C PRO A 145 2.84 10.99 6.15
N PRO A 146 2.31 10.21 5.19
CA PRO A 146 1.30 10.71 4.26
C PRO A 146 0.05 11.21 5.00
N TYR A 147 -0.63 12.18 4.39
CA TYR A 147 -1.96 12.56 4.80
C TYR A 147 -2.96 11.50 4.35
N GLU A 148 -3.87 11.12 5.23
CA GLU A 148 -5.02 10.27 4.94
C GLU A 148 -6.21 11.21 4.68
N VAL A 149 -6.57 11.40 3.40
CA VAL A 149 -7.66 12.31 3.02
C VAL A 149 -8.92 11.51 2.77
N ALA A 150 -9.82 11.52 3.75
CA ALA A 150 -11.09 10.82 3.70
C ALA A 150 -12.20 11.72 3.15
N ILE A 151 -12.86 11.30 2.07
CA ILE A 151 -13.98 12.03 1.45
C ILE A 151 -15.24 11.17 1.57
N VAL A 152 -16.17 11.57 2.46
CA VAL A 152 -17.30 10.73 2.86
C VAL A 152 -18.61 11.50 2.72
N GLY A 153 -19.62 10.86 2.14
CA GLY A 153 -20.98 11.39 2.06
C GLY A 153 -21.57 11.36 0.65
N THR A 154 -22.74 11.97 0.46
CA THR A 154 -23.58 11.80 -0.76
C THR A 154 -22.93 12.28 -2.07
N ASP A 155 -22.04 13.27 -2.01
CA ASP A 155 -21.38 13.95 -3.14
C ASP A 155 -19.87 13.67 -3.18
N TRP A 156 -19.43 12.56 -2.55
CA TRP A 156 -18.02 12.16 -2.45
C TRP A 156 -17.31 12.13 -3.82
N GLY A 157 -18.01 11.66 -4.86
CA GLY A 157 -17.46 11.50 -6.20
C GLY A 157 -17.07 12.83 -6.85
N ARG A 158 -17.90 13.87 -6.68
CA ARG A 158 -17.63 15.21 -7.21
C ARG A 158 -16.49 15.87 -6.43
N GLN A 159 -16.51 15.78 -5.10
CA GLN A 159 -15.45 16.33 -4.24
C GLN A 159 -14.10 15.70 -4.55
N ARG A 160 -14.04 14.36 -4.68
CA ARG A 160 -12.82 13.65 -5.08
C ARG A 160 -12.34 14.06 -6.47
N ALA A 161 -13.27 14.23 -7.43
CA ALA A 161 -12.92 14.68 -8.77
C ALA A 161 -12.29 16.08 -8.80
N ALA A 162 -12.58 16.94 -7.82
CA ALA A 162 -11.99 18.27 -7.72
C ALA A 162 -10.47 18.27 -7.43
N PHE A 163 -9.93 17.16 -6.91
CA PHE A 163 -8.48 16.97 -6.74
C PHE A 163 -7.78 16.44 -8.00
N ARG A 164 -8.52 16.08 -9.06
CA ARG A 164 -7.93 15.57 -10.31
C ARG A 164 -6.98 16.60 -10.93
N GLY A 165 -5.86 16.11 -11.46
CA GLY A 165 -4.83 16.94 -12.09
C GLY A 165 -3.90 17.65 -11.10
N LYS A 166 -4.06 17.43 -9.78
CA LYS A 166 -3.09 17.85 -8.77
C LYS A 166 -2.15 16.69 -8.46
N TYR A 167 -0.85 16.97 -8.42
CA TYR A 167 0.15 15.99 -8.00
C TYR A 167 0.31 16.05 -6.48
N LEU A 168 -0.22 15.04 -5.78
CA LEU A 168 -0.27 14.93 -4.33
C LEU A 168 0.33 13.59 -3.86
N PRO A 169 1.65 13.38 -4.06
CA PRO A 169 2.31 12.10 -3.74
C PRO A 169 2.32 11.76 -2.24
N GLN A 170 2.09 12.76 -1.38
CA GLN A 170 2.02 12.63 0.08
C GLN A 170 0.58 12.40 0.59
N VAL A 171 -0.38 12.07 -0.28
CA VAL A 171 -1.77 11.84 0.10
C VAL A 171 -2.18 10.41 -0.23
N TRP A 172 -2.76 9.74 0.76
CA TRP A 172 -3.51 8.50 0.61
C TRP A 172 -5.00 8.80 0.65
N TRP A 173 -5.69 8.40 -0.41
CA TRP A 173 -7.11 8.69 -0.59
C TRP A 173 -7.97 7.55 -0.10
N LEU A 174 -9.02 7.89 0.63
CA LEU A 174 -10.04 6.96 1.07
C LEU A 174 -11.40 7.65 1.14
N GLY A 175 -12.48 6.88 1.22
CA GLY A 175 -13.81 7.43 1.34
C GLY A 175 -14.86 6.59 0.66
N GLY A 176 -15.97 7.24 0.32
CA GLY A 176 -17.12 6.59 -0.29
C GLY A 176 -18.45 7.22 0.15
N PRO A 177 -19.58 6.60 -0.24
CA PRO A 177 -20.90 7.07 0.17
C PRO A 177 -21.23 6.77 1.64
N ASP A 178 -20.53 5.83 2.26
CA ASP A 178 -20.78 5.34 3.62
C ASP A 178 -19.46 5.08 4.39
N GLU A 179 -19.57 4.52 5.59
CA GLU A 179 -18.42 4.27 6.48
C GLU A 179 -17.56 3.06 6.09
N GLY A 180 -17.98 2.25 5.12
CA GLY A 180 -17.22 1.12 4.58
C GLY A 180 -16.64 0.16 5.63
N LEU A 181 -15.42 -0.31 5.37
CA LEU A 181 -14.67 -1.25 6.20
C LEU A 181 -13.53 -0.57 6.96
N LEU A 182 -13.02 0.57 6.45
CA LEU A 182 -11.80 1.18 7.00
C LEU A 182 -12.05 1.86 8.36
N PRO A 183 -11.19 1.62 9.37
CA PRO A 183 -11.32 2.24 10.69
C PRO A 183 -11.39 3.76 10.65
N LEU A 184 -10.62 4.40 9.77
CA LEU A 184 -10.61 5.86 9.65
C LEU A 184 -11.98 6.41 9.20
N LEU A 185 -12.82 5.65 8.50
CA LEU A 185 -14.12 6.13 8.00
C LEU A 185 -15.25 6.05 9.05
N LYS A 186 -15.01 5.40 10.19
CA LYS A 186 -16.04 5.20 11.23
C LYS A 186 -16.46 6.51 11.88
N ASN A 187 -17.79 6.69 12.02
CA ASN A 187 -18.44 7.87 12.57
C ASN A 187 -18.14 9.18 11.79
N LYS A 188 -17.88 9.08 10.48
CA LYS A 188 -17.61 10.24 9.61
C LYS A 188 -18.72 10.54 8.60
N VAL A 189 -19.75 9.71 8.52
CA VAL A 189 -20.91 9.96 7.66
C VAL A 189 -21.87 10.91 8.39
N VAL A 190 -22.28 11.98 7.70
CA VAL A 190 -23.34 12.88 8.14
C VAL A 190 -24.44 12.84 7.08
N ASP A 191 -25.68 12.65 7.51
CA ASP A 191 -26.81 12.48 6.60
C ASP A 191 -27.00 13.71 5.70
N GLY A 192 -27.14 13.47 4.40
CA GLY A 192 -27.31 14.51 3.38
C GLY A 192 -26.07 15.36 3.06
N GLU A 193 -24.98 15.24 3.80
CA GLU A 193 -23.78 16.09 3.63
C GLU A 193 -22.59 15.30 3.07
N THR A 194 -21.54 16.03 2.68
CA THR A 194 -20.23 15.45 2.31
C THR A 194 -19.12 16.22 2.99
N PHE A 195 -18.28 15.50 3.72
CA PHE A 195 -17.14 16.06 4.43
C PHE A 195 -15.83 15.46 3.91
N ILE A 196 -14.80 16.29 3.96
CA ILE A 196 -13.43 15.95 3.70
C ILE A 196 -12.68 16.06 5.02
N TYR A 197 -12.03 14.97 5.43
CA TYR A 197 -11.21 14.91 6.63
C TYR A 197 -9.76 14.75 6.18
N VAL A 198 -8.91 15.70 6.54
CA VAL A 198 -7.46 15.57 6.38
C VAL A 198 -6.90 15.05 7.69
N CYS A 199 -6.43 13.81 7.67
CA CYS A 199 -5.91 13.12 8.83
C CYS A 199 -4.44 12.77 8.63
N GLN A 200 -3.74 12.57 9.73
CA GLN A 200 -2.37 12.09 9.76
C GLN A 200 -2.17 11.34 11.08
N ASN A 201 -1.64 10.12 11.02
CA ASN A 201 -1.41 9.27 12.19
C ASN A 201 -2.66 9.15 13.08
N ARG A 202 -3.82 8.84 12.46
CA ARG A 202 -5.11 8.64 13.15
C ARG A 202 -5.74 9.88 13.78
N SER A 203 -5.11 11.05 13.66
CA SER A 203 -5.66 12.33 14.11
C SER A 203 -6.13 13.15 12.92
N CYS A 204 -7.33 13.71 13.00
CA CYS A 204 -7.90 14.51 11.92
C CYS A 204 -7.95 15.99 12.30
N ARG A 205 -7.72 16.85 11.30
CA ARG A 205 -8.05 18.27 11.37
C ARG A 205 -9.59 18.45 11.36
N LEU A 206 -10.06 19.68 11.56
CA LEU A 206 -11.49 19.98 11.44
C LEU A 206 -12.00 19.63 10.04
N PRO A 207 -13.11 18.90 9.91
CA PRO A 207 -13.65 18.53 8.62
C PRO A 207 -14.13 19.76 7.84
N VAL A 208 -13.99 19.69 6.53
CA VAL A 208 -14.35 20.76 5.59
C VAL A 208 -15.25 20.22 4.50
N GLN A 209 -16.00 21.09 3.83
CA GLN A 209 -16.99 20.68 2.82
C GLN A 209 -16.50 20.92 1.38
N THR A 210 -15.32 21.52 1.19
CA THR A 210 -14.78 21.79 -0.14
C THR A 210 -13.34 21.30 -0.31
N ALA A 211 -13.03 20.84 -1.52
CA ALA A 211 -11.66 20.46 -1.88
C ALA A 211 -10.65 21.59 -1.69
N ALA A 212 -11.04 22.86 -1.89
CA ALA A 212 -10.16 24.01 -1.70
C ALA A 212 -9.74 24.18 -0.23
N GLU A 213 -10.68 24.06 0.70
CA GLU A 213 -10.38 24.11 2.14
C GLU A 213 -9.52 22.91 2.57
N ALA A 214 -9.80 21.72 2.04
CA ALA A 214 -8.99 20.54 2.33
C ALA A 214 -7.57 20.68 1.78
N MET A 215 -7.37 21.29 0.60
CA MET A 215 -6.04 21.57 0.06
C MET A 215 -5.24 22.50 0.97
N ALA A 216 -5.86 23.53 1.56
CA ALA A 216 -5.22 24.42 2.53
C ALA A 216 -4.81 23.70 3.83
N GLN A 217 -5.37 22.50 4.07
CA GLN A 217 -4.96 21.64 5.18
C GLN A 217 -3.82 20.67 4.83
N LEU A 218 -3.32 20.66 3.59
CA LEU A 218 -2.18 19.81 3.18
C LEU A 218 -0.84 20.57 3.21
N GLU A 219 -0.89 21.87 3.53
CA GLU A 219 0.27 22.76 3.72
C GLU A 219 0.91 22.61 5.12
#